data_AF-A0A966JXV5-F1
#
_entry.id   AF-A0A966JXV5-F1
#
_cell.length_a   1.000
_cell.length_b   1.000
_cell.length_c   1.000
_cell.angle_alpha   90.00
_cell.angle_beta   90.00
_cell.angle_gamma   90.00
#
_symmetry.space_group_name_H-M   'P 1'
#
loop_
_entity.id
_entity.type
_entity.pdbx_description
1 polymer ?
#
loop_
_entity_poly.entity_id
_entity_poly.type
_entity_poly.pdbx_seq_one_letter_code
_entity_poly.pdbx_strand_id
1 'polypeptide(L)'
;MQALEQLARHHGLVTPLRKIPSGISDENLLGGLDIEATIISGKPVFRPGLLSHCDHNLVILPMAERLEAGTVARIAAALDHGSIQVERDGHGERIACAMGVIALDESIEEDEVVNPKLMERCA
;
A
#
# COMPACT_ATOMS: atom_id res chain seq x y z
N MET A 1 -2.90 -4.58 16.84
CA MET A 1 -3.77 -4.37 15.66
C MET A 1 -5.28 -4.31 15.95
N GLN A 2 -5.92 -5.31 16.56
CA GLN A 2 -7.37 -5.24 16.87
C GLN A 2 -7.77 -3.99 17.66
N ALA A 3 -6.90 -3.53 18.56
CA ALA A 3 -7.10 -2.29 19.32
C ALA A 3 -7.26 -1.04 18.42
N LEU A 4 -6.51 -0.94 17.32
CA LEU A 4 -6.59 0.23 16.43
C LEU A 4 -7.90 0.24 15.63
N GLU A 5 -8.33 -0.94 15.16
CA GLU A 5 -9.63 -1.10 14.49
C GLU A 5 -10.79 -0.83 15.46
N GLN A 6 -10.68 -1.26 16.72
CA GLN A 6 -11.64 -0.94 17.77
C GLN A 6 -11.66 0.55 18.13
N LEU A 7 -10.49 1.18 18.24
CA LEU A 7 -10.34 2.62 18.49
C LEU A 7 -10.98 3.44 17.37
N ALA A 8 -10.71 3.09 16.11
CA ALA A 8 -11.29 3.75 14.97
C ALA A 8 -12.82 3.68 14.96
N ARG A 9 -13.38 2.50 15.26
CA ARG A 9 -14.83 2.33 15.42
C ARG A 9 -15.38 3.15 16.59
N HIS A 10 -14.68 3.16 17.72
CA HIS A 10 -15.08 3.92 18.90
C HIS A 10 -15.13 5.43 18.63
N HIS A 11 -14.18 5.95 17.86
CA HIS A 11 -14.12 7.36 17.46
C HIS A 11 -14.95 7.69 16.21
N GLY A 12 -15.76 6.76 15.72
CA GLY A 12 -16.67 7.01 14.60
C GLY A 12 -15.98 7.22 13.25
N LEU A 13 -14.75 6.71 13.09
CA LEU A 13 -14.09 6.70 11.77
C LEU A 13 -14.88 5.76 10.85
N VAL A 14 -15.50 6.35 9.83
CA VAL A 14 -16.27 5.63 8.79
C VAL A 14 -15.41 5.16 7.63
N THR A 15 -14.17 5.64 7.56
CA THR A 15 -13.21 5.29 6.51
C THR A 15 -12.66 3.87 6.73
N PRO A 16 -12.73 2.98 5.71
CA PRO A 16 -12.16 1.65 5.78
C PRO A 16 -10.66 1.65 6.18
N LEU A 17 -10.30 0.72 7.06
CA LEU A 17 -8.92 0.44 7.44
C LEU A 17 -8.40 -0.76 6.68
N ARG A 18 -7.25 -0.60 6.03
CA ARG A 18 -6.57 -1.66 5.26
C ARG A 18 -5.13 -1.80 5.72
N LYS A 19 -4.57 -3.01 5.63
CA LYS A 19 -3.18 -3.30 5.99
C LYS A 19 -2.36 -3.54 4.74
N ILE A 20 -1.14 -2.99 4.70
CA ILE A 20 -0.12 -3.38 3.74
C ILE A 20 0.99 -4.10 4.51
N PRO A 21 1.14 -5.43 4.36
CA PRO A 21 2.22 -6.17 5.03
C PRO A 21 3.60 -5.66 4.61
N SER A 22 4.57 -5.69 5.52
CA SER A 22 5.94 -5.23 5.27
C SER A 22 6.63 -5.97 4.12
N GLY A 23 6.37 -7.27 3.98
CA GLY A 23 6.87 -8.13 2.89
C GLY A 23 5.93 -8.25 1.68
N ILE A 24 5.06 -7.27 1.42
CA ILE A 24 4.18 -7.33 0.24
C ILE A 24 4.98 -7.32 -1.06
N SER A 25 4.64 -8.21 -1.99
CA SER A 25 5.24 -8.19 -3.32
C SER A 25 4.71 -7.04 -4.15
N ASP A 26 5.55 -6.59 -5.07
CA ASP A 26 5.24 -5.56 -6.06
C ASP A 26 3.95 -5.87 -6.86
N GLU A 27 3.76 -7.12 -7.26
CA GLU A 27 2.57 -7.60 -7.97
C GLU A 27 1.30 -7.55 -7.09
N ASN A 28 1.40 -7.87 -5.80
CA ASN A 28 0.26 -7.78 -4.89
C ASN A 28 -0.06 -6.33 -4.50
N LEU A 29 0.96 -5.46 -4.45
CA LEU A 29 0.80 -4.05 -4.13
C LEU A 29 0.17 -3.27 -5.29
N LEU A 30 0.75 -3.40 -6.48
CA LEU A 30 0.38 -2.63 -7.68
C LEU A 30 -0.66 -3.33 -8.56
N GLY A 31 -0.67 -4.66 -8.53
CA GLY A 31 -1.39 -5.48 -9.49
C GLY A 31 -0.43 -6.09 -10.50
N GLY A 32 -0.97 -6.95 -11.35
CA GLY A 32 -0.19 -7.65 -12.36
C GLY A 32 -1.07 -8.47 -13.28
N LEU A 33 -0.42 -9.20 -14.18
CA LEU A 33 -1.09 -10.07 -15.13
C LEU A 33 -1.69 -11.30 -14.42
N ASP A 34 -2.99 -11.51 -14.59
CA ASP A 34 -3.63 -12.78 -14.24
C ASP A 34 -3.29 -13.80 -15.34
N ILE A 35 -2.26 -14.61 -15.08
CA ILE A 35 -1.74 -15.57 -16.07
C ILE A 35 -2.82 -16.59 -16.45
N GLU A 36 -3.60 -17.07 -15.48
CA GLU A 36 -4.65 -18.07 -15.73
C GLU A 36 -5.75 -17.48 -16.62
N ALA A 37 -6.32 -16.33 -16.24
CA ALA A 37 -7.35 -15.67 -17.03
C ALA A 37 -6.83 -15.22 -18.41
N THR A 38 -5.56 -14.83 -18.49
CA THR A 38 -4.91 -14.46 -19.75
C THR A 38 -4.82 -15.66 -20.70
N ILE A 39 -4.40 -16.82 -20.20
CA ILE A 39 -4.32 -18.05 -21.00
C ILE A 39 -5.71 -18.48 -21.48
N ILE A 40 -6.72 -18.45 -20.59
CA ILE A 40 -8.09 -18.86 -20.92
C ILE A 40 -8.71 -17.93 -21.97
N SER A 41 -8.53 -16.62 -21.81
CA SER A 41 -9.14 -15.62 -22.70
C SER A 41 -8.35 -15.35 -23.98
N GLY A 42 -7.08 -15.75 -24.05
CA GLY A 42 -6.16 -15.44 -25.14
C GLY A 42 -5.80 -13.95 -25.25
N LYS A 43 -6.10 -13.15 -24.23
CA LYS A 43 -5.82 -11.71 -24.17
C LYS A 43 -5.27 -11.35 -22.79
N PRO A 44 -4.39 -10.33 -22.65
CA PRO A 44 -3.92 -9.91 -21.33
C PRO A 44 -5.07 -9.52 -20.40
N VAL A 45 -5.13 -10.16 -19.22
CA VAL A 45 -6.09 -9.85 -18.16
C VAL A 45 -5.31 -9.35 -16.95
N PHE A 46 -5.63 -8.14 -16.48
CA PHE A 46 -4.96 -7.52 -15.34
C PHE A 46 -5.76 -7.67 -14.06
N ARG A 47 -5.07 -8.08 -13.00
CA ARG A 47 -5.60 -8.15 -11.65
C ARG A 47 -5.21 -6.89 -10.87
N PRO A 48 -6.17 -6.15 -10.30
CA PRO A 48 -5.88 -4.97 -9.51
C PRO A 48 -5.07 -5.32 -8.24
N GLY A 49 -4.09 -4.47 -7.92
CA GLY A 49 -3.30 -4.60 -6.69
C GLY A 49 -3.98 -3.99 -5.47
N LEU A 50 -3.32 -4.13 -4.33
CA LEU A 50 -3.80 -3.62 -3.06
C LEU A 50 -4.03 -2.09 -3.06
N LEU A 51 -3.16 -1.31 -3.71
CA LEU A 51 -3.28 0.15 -3.76
C LEU A 51 -4.55 0.64 -4.48
N SER A 52 -5.07 -0.12 -5.44
CA SER A 52 -6.35 0.22 -6.10
C SER A 52 -7.55 0.20 -5.16
N HIS A 53 -7.40 -0.39 -3.97
CA HIS A 53 -8.41 -0.46 -2.94
C HIS A 53 -8.13 0.50 -1.76
N CYS A 54 -7.19 1.43 -1.93
CA CYS A 54 -6.76 2.36 -0.89
C CYS A 54 -7.29 3.79 -1.10
N ASP A 55 -7.94 4.09 -2.23
CA ASP A 55 -8.44 5.43 -2.49
C ASP A 55 -9.46 5.87 -1.43
N HIS A 56 -9.22 7.05 -0.87
CA HIS A 56 -9.98 7.62 0.25
C HIS A 56 -10.05 6.75 1.52
N ASN A 57 -9.08 5.84 1.71
CA ASN A 57 -9.01 4.92 2.85
C ASN A 57 -7.86 5.24 3.82
N LEU A 58 -7.91 4.64 5.01
CA LEU A 58 -6.79 4.61 5.95
C LEU A 58 -6.02 3.31 5.78
N VAL A 59 -4.70 3.43 5.69
CA VAL A 59 -3.78 2.32 5.49
C VAL A 59 -2.85 2.19 6.68
N ILE A 60 -2.71 0.98 7.20
CA ILE A 60 -1.81 0.64 8.28
C ILE A 60 -0.61 -0.11 7.69
N LEU A 61 0.58 0.36 8.05
CA LEU A 61 1.86 -0.26 7.73
C LEU A 61 2.41 -0.86 9.03
N PRO A 62 2.07 -2.12 9.37
CA PRO A 62 2.71 -2.81 10.49
C PRO A 62 4.19 -3.04 10.17
N MET A 63 5.04 -2.98 11.19
CA MET A 63 6.49 -3.15 11.04
C MET A 63 7.06 -2.27 9.91
N ALA A 64 6.73 -0.98 9.93
CA ALA A 64 7.06 -0.03 8.86
C ALA A 64 8.57 0.14 8.65
N GLU A 65 9.38 -0.09 9.69
CA GLU A 65 10.84 -0.18 9.65
C GLU A 65 11.36 -1.25 8.67
N ARG A 66 10.55 -2.30 8.42
CA ARG A 66 10.92 -3.41 7.53
C ARG A 66 10.47 -3.25 6.10
N LEU A 67 9.81 -2.15 5.75
CA LEU A 67 9.36 -1.94 4.38
C LEU A 67 10.56 -1.80 3.44
N GLU A 68 10.53 -2.57 2.36
CA GLU A 68 11.53 -2.44 1.30
C GLU A 68 11.51 -1.03 0.69
N ALA A 69 12.68 -0.51 0.32
CA ALA A 69 12.82 0.85 -0.22
C ALA A 69 11.93 1.12 -1.44
N GLY A 70 11.70 0.11 -2.28
CA GLY A 70 10.77 0.21 -3.40
C GLY A 70 9.32 0.40 -2.93
N THR A 71 8.87 -0.37 -1.94
CA THR A 71 7.51 -0.25 -1.38
C THR A 71 7.33 1.11 -0.73
N VAL A 72 8.32 1.58 0.03
CA VAL A 72 8.35 2.93 0.59
C VAL A 72 8.20 3.98 -0.51
N ALA A 73 8.97 3.89 -1.60
CA ALA A 73 8.91 4.86 -2.68
C ALA A 73 7.52 4.95 -3.33
N ARG A 74 6.82 3.82 -3.48
CA ARG A 74 5.47 3.76 -4.04
C ARG A 74 4.43 4.33 -3.10
N ILE A 75 4.52 4.01 -1.81
CA ILE A 75 3.65 4.58 -0.78
C ILE A 75 3.86 6.09 -0.69
N ALA A 76 5.12 6.54 -0.68
CA ALA A 76 5.48 7.96 -0.68
C ALA A 76 4.91 8.69 -1.90
N ALA A 77 5.06 8.13 -3.11
CA ALA A 77 4.49 8.71 -4.32
C ALA A 77 2.95 8.77 -4.28
N ALA A 78 2.29 7.74 -3.75
CA ALA A 78 0.85 7.73 -3.54
C ALA A 78 0.40 8.82 -2.55
N LEU A 79 1.13 9.02 -1.45
CA LEU A 79 0.89 10.10 -0.48
C LEU A 79 1.07 11.48 -1.11
N ASP A 80 2.10 11.67 -1.94
CA ASP A 80 2.40 12.96 -2.57
C ASP A 80 1.40 13.34 -3.66
N HIS A 81 0.90 12.36 -4.42
CA HIS A 81 0.15 12.59 -5.66
C HIS A 81 -1.30 12.10 -5.62
N GLY A 82 -1.71 11.42 -4.56
CA GLY A 82 -3.01 10.74 -4.44
C GLY A 82 -3.23 9.65 -5.49
N SER A 83 -2.17 9.23 -6.19
CA SER A 83 -2.23 8.25 -7.27
C SER A 83 -0.84 7.71 -7.58
N ILE A 84 -0.80 6.54 -8.22
CA ILE A 84 0.44 5.94 -8.72
C ILE A 84 0.30 5.58 -10.21
N GLN A 85 1.36 5.80 -10.97
CA GLN A 85 1.47 5.32 -12.35
C GLN A 85 2.10 3.93 -12.33
N VAL A 86 1.43 2.95 -12.92
CA VAL A 86 1.91 1.59 -13.07
C VAL A 86 2.11 1.31 -14.55
N GLU A 87 3.35 1.03 -14.93
CA GLU A 87 3.74 0.65 -16.29
C GLU A 87 4.41 -0.73 -16.22
N ARG A 88 3.62 -1.80 -16.36
CA ARG A 88 4.06 -3.19 -16.18
C ARG A 88 3.39 -4.12 -17.18
N ASP A 89 4.11 -5.12 -17.65
CA ASP A 89 3.58 -6.19 -18.52
C ASP A 89 2.84 -5.67 -19.77
N GLY A 90 3.28 -4.52 -20.30
CA GLY A 90 2.64 -3.85 -21.44
C GLY A 90 1.34 -3.09 -21.11
N HIS A 91 1.04 -2.91 -19.82
CA HIS A 91 -0.13 -2.19 -19.31
C HIS A 91 0.29 -0.95 -18.52
N GLY A 92 -0.25 0.18 -18.96
CA GLY A 92 -0.10 1.47 -18.34
C GLY A 92 -1.41 1.87 -17.69
N GLU A 93 -1.41 2.05 -16.37
CA GLU A 93 -2.59 2.48 -15.63
C GLU A 93 -2.24 3.46 -14.53
N ARG A 94 -3.07 4.51 -14.42
CA ARG A 94 -3.06 5.40 -13.26
C ARG A 94 -4.04 4.89 -12.23
N ILE A 95 -3.53 4.46 -11.08
CA ILE A 95 -4.34 4.00 -9.97
C ILE A 95 -4.55 5.16 -9.00
N ALA A 96 -5.81 5.54 -8.75
CA ALA A 96 -6.15 6.48 -7.68
C ALA A 96 -5.94 5.79 -6.31
N CYS A 97 -5.25 6.47 -5.40
CA CYS A 97 -4.94 5.95 -4.07
C CYS A 97 -4.65 7.09 -3.08
N ALA A 98 -5.54 8.09 -3.03
CA ALA A 98 -5.46 9.18 -2.07
C ALA A 98 -5.80 8.66 -0.66
N MET A 99 -4.78 8.15 0.03
CA MET A 99 -4.90 7.43 1.30
C MET A 99 -4.23 8.17 2.45
N GLY A 100 -4.73 7.96 3.68
CA GLY A 100 -3.99 8.28 4.89
C GLY A 100 -3.18 7.08 5.36
N VAL A 101 -1.98 7.30 5.92
CA VAL A 101 -1.08 6.23 6.38
C VAL A 101 -0.86 6.30 7.89
N ILE A 102 -0.90 5.14 8.53
CA ILE A 102 -0.48 4.91 9.92
C ILE A 102 0.70 3.95 9.86
N ALA A 103 1.91 4.48 10.01
CA ALA A 103 3.13 3.67 10.09
C ALA A 103 3.38 3.26 11.54
N LEU A 104 3.46 1.96 11.79
CA LEU A 104 3.79 1.43 13.10
C LEU A 104 5.24 0.99 13.08
N ASP A 105 6.07 1.69 13.85
CA ASP A 105 7.44 1.29 14.14
C ASP A 105 7.41 0.26 15.27
N GLU A 106 7.85 -0.96 14.97
CA GLU A 106 7.95 -2.07 15.92
C GLU A 106 9.40 -2.47 16.22
N SER A 107 10.35 -1.59 15.88
CA SER A 107 11.77 -1.78 16.15
C SER A 107 12.07 -1.99 17.64
N ILE A 108 13.00 -2.90 17.90
CA ILE A 108 13.55 -3.12 19.25
C ILE A 108 14.97 -2.54 19.35
N GLU A 109 15.73 -2.59 18.26
CA GLU A 109 17.10 -2.07 18.18
C GLU A 109 17.08 -0.64 17.65
N GLU A 110 18.04 0.20 18.10
CA GLU A 110 18.07 1.64 17.76
C GLU A 110 18.43 1.92 16.29
N ASP A 111 19.03 0.95 15.59
CA ASP A 111 19.42 1.06 14.18
C ASP A 111 18.33 0.58 13.20
N GLU A 112 17.31 -0.13 13.69
CA GLU A 112 16.12 -0.45 12.92
C GLU A 112 15.17 0.76 13.01
N VAL A 113 14.98 1.49 11.91
CA VAL A 113 14.12 2.68 11.90
C VAL A 113 13.24 2.71 10.65
N VAL A 114 12.06 3.31 10.78
CA VAL A 114 11.21 3.61 9.62
C VAL A 114 11.99 4.43 8.59
N ASN A 115 11.82 4.06 7.32
CA ASN A 115 12.51 4.74 6.23
C ASN A 115 12.24 6.26 6.27
N PRO A 116 13.27 7.13 6.31
CA PRO A 116 13.10 8.57 6.48
C PRO A 116 12.19 9.21 5.42
N LYS A 117 12.18 8.68 4.19
CA LYS A 117 11.31 9.19 3.12
C LYS A 117 9.82 9.00 3.45
N LEU A 118 9.48 7.95 4.19
CA LEU A 118 8.12 7.74 4.68
C LEU A 118 7.83 8.66 5.86
N MET A 119 8.78 8.81 6.78
CA MET A 119 8.65 9.67 7.96
C MET A 119 8.39 11.14 7.61
N GLU A 120 9.07 11.67 6.59
CA GLU A 120 8.85 13.06 6.10
C GLU A 120 7.40 13.36 5.67
N ARG A 121 6.61 12.32 5.40
CA ARG A 121 5.20 12.41 4.96
C ARG A 121 4.22 12.06 6.08
N CYS A 122 4.71 11.60 7.23
CA CYS A 122 3.92 11.32 8.41
C CYS A 122 3.98 12.52 9.36
N ALA A 123 2.85 12.86 9.99
CA ALA A 123 2.71 14.01 10.90
C ALA A 123 2.91 13.62 12.36
#